data_AF-A0A4Q4DMG3-F1
#
_entry.id   AF-A0A4Q4DMG3-F1
#
_cell.length_a   1.000
_cell.length_b   1.000
_cell.length_c   1.000
_cell.angle_alpha   90.00
_cell.angle_beta   90.00
_cell.angle_gamma   90.00
#
_symmetry.space_group_name_H-M   'P 1'
#
loop_
_entity.id
_entity.type
_entity.pdbx_description
1 polymer ?
#
loop_
_entity_poly.entity_id
_entity_poly.type
_entity_poly.pdbx_seq_one_letter_code
_entity_poly.pdbx_strand_id
1 'polypeptide(L)'
;MELGEFGMPQAIAQRQEATVSHRVNFWGRPSGGSTVSWDYESQKWVVKRPDDGSPALHRTVRCEVCNKALHYAIHSVEATRRRQARRRAGAYAGLVVLLVSLVSLITLEDSGAIRIALTATGILVGAVLGWVSGLAAADDMGVTGHGAAWPGATKHAVELVEPRPEELPELVCALCGHREEFPWGSHYRKGFVRKQYQAAATRLENHACRRA
;
A
#
# COMPACT_ATOMS: atom_id res chain seq x y z
N MET A 1 18.06 -5.80 -20.05
CA MET A 1 17.14 -6.11 -18.94
C MET A 1 16.86 -4.80 -18.23
N GLU A 2 15.92 -4.02 -18.76
CA GLU A 2 15.50 -2.78 -18.12
C GLU A 2 14.81 -3.16 -16.81
N LEU A 3 15.29 -2.62 -15.69
CA LEU A 3 14.60 -2.70 -14.41
C LEU A 3 13.34 -1.83 -14.56
N GLY A 4 12.32 -2.40 -15.20
CA GLY A 4 11.04 -1.74 -15.45
C GLY A 4 10.45 -1.23 -14.15
N GLU A 5 9.78 -0.08 -14.22
CA GLU A 5 9.16 0.70 -13.13
C GLU A 5 8.16 -0.04 -12.21
N PHE A 6 8.10 -1.37 -12.28
CA PHE A 6 7.23 -2.23 -11.51
C PHE A 6 7.59 -2.21 -10.03
N GLY A 7 6.64 -1.76 -9.20
CA GLY A 7 6.81 -1.73 -7.75
C GLY A 7 7.28 -0.40 -7.18
N MET A 8 7.40 0.65 -8.00
CA MET A 8 7.52 2.00 -7.45
C MET A 8 6.21 2.43 -6.77
N PRO A 9 6.26 3.18 -5.65
CA PRO A 9 5.09 3.80 -5.08
C PRO A 9 4.35 4.61 -6.14
N GLN A 10 3.02 4.68 -6.06
CA GLN A 10 2.26 5.54 -6.97
C GLN A 10 2.82 6.97 -6.94
N ALA A 11 2.96 7.59 -8.11
CA ALA A 11 3.43 8.96 -8.21
C ALA A 11 2.41 9.88 -7.54
N ILE A 12 2.81 10.60 -6.49
CA ILE A 12 1.97 11.59 -5.83
C ILE A 12 1.80 12.78 -6.78
N ALA A 13 0.57 13.09 -7.16
CA ALA A 13 0.21 14.18 -8.07
C ALA A 13 -0.74 15.18 -7.40
N GLN A 14 -0.83 16.39 -7.97
CA GLN A 14 -1.61 17.49 -7.40
C GLN A 14 -3.12 17.22 -7.39
N ARG A 15 -3.63 16.49 -8.39
CA ARG A 15 -5.01 16.04 -8.46
C ARG A 15 -5.02 14.54 -8.76
N GLN A 16 -5.63 13.74 -7.90
CA GLN A 16 -5.66 12.28 -8.03
C GLN A 16 -7.01 11.71 -7.66
N GLU A 17 -7.39 10.63 -8.32
CA GLU A 17 -8.51 9.81 -7.88
C GLU A 17 -8.11 9.00 -6.65
N ALA A 18 -9.02 8.95 -5.70
CA ALA A 18 -8.93 8.18 -4.48
C ALA A 18 -10.27 7.50 -4.22
N THR A 19 -10.26 6.55 -3.32
CA THR A 19 -11.46 5.95 -2.76
C THR A 19 -11.46 6.14 -1.26
N VAL A 20 -12.64 6.37 -0.71
CA VAL A 20 -12.89 6.29 0.72
C VAL A 20 -13.73 5.04 0.93
N SER A 21 -13.18 4.10 1.68
CA SER A 21 -13.73 2.76 1.83
C SER A 21 -14.25 2.56 3.24
N HIS A 22 -15.42 1.93 3.39
CA HIS A 22 -16.00 1.52 4.66
C HIS A 22 -15.99 0.01 4.78
N ARG A 23 -15.44 -0.52 5.88
CA ARG A 23 -15.39 -1.96 6.12
C ARG A 23 -16.76 -2.48 6.54
N VAL A 24 -17.39 -3.30 5.71
CA VAL A 24 -18.74 -3.82 5.94
C VAL A 24 -18.75 -5.10 6.79
N ASN A 25 -17.70 -5.91 6.73
CA ASN A 25 -17.61 -7.11 7.57
C ASN A 25 -17.03 -6.83 8.96
N PHE A 26 -17.61 -7.49 9.97
CA PHE A 26 -17.08 -7.48 11.34
C PHE A 26 -15.97 -8.52 11.51
N TRP A 27 -16.17 -9.70 10.94
CA TRP A 27 -15.22 -10.81 10.93
C TRP A 27 -14.50 -10.89 9.60
N GLY A 28 -13.17 -10.96 9.67
CA GLY A 28 -12.35 -11.12 8.47
C GLY A 28 -12.55 -12.51 7.86
N ARG A 29 -12.51 -12.58 6.53
CA ARG A 29 -12.73 -13.83 5.78
C ARG A 29 -11.38 -14.46 5.44
N PRO A 30 -11.22 -15.78 5.55
CA PRO A 30 -9.99 -16.43 5.09
C PRO A 30 -9.83 -16.22 3.58
N SER A 31 -8.68 -15.71 3.14
CA SER A 31 -8.39 -15.42 1.71
C SER A 31 -7.15 -16.14 1.18
N GLY A 32 -6.54 -17.02 1.98
CA GLY A 32 -5.30 -17.74 1.69
C GLY A 32 -4.75 -18.44 2.92
N GLY A 33 -3.63 -19.17 2.78
CA GLY A 33 -3.08 -20.07 3.82
C GLY A 33 -2.73 -19.44 5.17
N SER A 34 -2.74 -18.11 5.28
CA SER A 34 -2.58 -17.36 6.53
C SER A 34 -3.04 -15.91 6.40
N THR A 35 -3.99 -15.64 5.50
CA THR A 35 -4.41 -14.26 5.17
C THR A 35 -5.89 -14.06 5.46
N VAL A 36 -6.20 -12.85 5.93
CA VAL A 36 -7.56 -12.41 6.24
C VAL A 36 -7.91 -11.28 5.29
N SER A 37 -9.04 -11.39 4.58
CA SER A 37 -9.63 -10.33 3.79
C SER A 37 -10.74 -9.60 4.55
N TRP A 38 -10.90 -8.34 4.19
CA TRP A 38 -11.93 -7.45 4.68
C TRP A 38 -12.76 -6.98 3.49
N ASP A 39 -14.08 -6.97 3.68
CA ASP A 39 -15.02 -6.51 2.68
C ASP A 39 -15.20 -5.00 2.87
N TYR A 40 -15.04 -4.24 1.78
CA TYR A 40 -15.13 -2.79 1.77
C TYR A 40 -16.13 -2.31 0.74
N GLU A 41 -16.95 -1.34 1.13
CA GLU A 41 -17.73 -0.52 0.20
C GLU A 41 -17.03 0.82 0.01
N SER A 42 -16.75 1.16 -1.25
CA SER A 42 -15.91 2.31 -1.59
C SER A 42 -16.70 3.38 -2.35
N GLN A 43 -16.55 4.63 -1.92
CA GLN A 43 -17.01 5.80 -2.67
C GLN A 43 -15.81 6.50 -3.32
N LYS A 44 -16.00 6.96 -4.56
CA LYS A 44 -14.96 7.71 -5.28
C LYS A 44 -14.77 9.09 -4.67
N TRP A 45 -13.53 9.54 -4.63
CA TRP A 45 -13.17 10.87 -4.15
C TRP A 45 -12.00 11.42 -4.95
N VAL A 46 -12.08 12.68 -5.38
CA VAL A 46 -10.94 13.36 -6.01
C VAL A 46 -10.18 14.15 -4.97
N VAL A 47 -8.93 13.74 -4.73
CA VAL A 47 -8.00 14.44 -3.85
C VAL A 47 -7.34 15.58 -4.65
N LYS A 48 -7.67 16.82 -4.29
CA LYS A 48 -6.95 18.02 -4.74
C LYS A 48 -5.99 18.47 -3.64
N ARG A 49 -4.68 18.39 -3.90
CA ARG A 49 -3.63 18.78 -2.97
C ARG A 49 -3.41 20.30 -2.99
N PRO A 50 -2.99 20.90 -1.87
CA PRO A 50 -2.53 22.28 -1.87
C PRO A 50 -1.21 22.40 -2.64
N ASP A 51 -0.87 23.63 -3.05
CA ASP A 51 0.40 23.93 -3.70
C ASP A 51 1.57 23.73 -2.73
N ASP A 52 2.76 23.48 -3.26
CA ASP A 52 3.94 23.26 -2.43
C ASP A 52 4.28 24.52 -1.60
N GLY A 53 4.74 24.31 -0.37
CA GLY A 53 4.93 25.37 0.63
C GLY A 53 3.64 25.81 1.37
N SER A 54 2.46 25.45 0.88
CA SER A 54 1.19 25.74 1.57
C SER A 54 0.92 24.78 2.73
N PRO A 55 0.16 25.21 3.76
CA PRO A 55 -0.26 24.32 4.84
C PRO A 55 -1.15 23.18 4.32
N ALA A 56 -1.26 22.10 5.11
CA ALA A 56 -2.12 20.97 4.78
C ALA A 56 -3.59 21.41 4.62
N LEU A 57 -4.24 20.94 3.57
CA LEU A 57 -5.64 21.23 3.31
C LEU A 57 -6.50 20.26 4.11
N HIS A 58 -7.34 20.79 4.99
CA HIS A 58 -8.31 19.98 5.73
C HIS A 58 -9.57 19.73 4.90
N ARG A 59 -9.94 18.46 4.75
CA ARG A 59 -11.16 18.04 4.05
C ARG A 59 -11.96 17.08 4.90
N THR A 60 -13.28 17.25 4.85
CA THR A 60 -14.23 16.34 5.47
C THR A 60 -14.97 15.60 4.37
N VAL A 61 -14.98 14.28 4.44
CA VAL A 61 -15.74 13.41 3.55
C VAL A 61 -16.75 12.64 4.39
N ARG A 62 -18.03 12.66 4.01
CA ARG A 62 -19.05 11.87 4.70
C ARG A 62 -19.04 10.46 4.14
N CYS A 63 -18.98 9.46 5.03
CA CYS A 63 -19.10 8.05 4.64
C CYS A 63 -20.55 7.74 4.25
N GLU A 64 -20.79 7.21 3.05
CA GLU A 64 -22.13 6.84 2.58
C GLU A 64 -22.76 5.68 3.37
N VAL A 65 -21.93 4.77 3.91
CA VAL A 65 -22.42 3.59 4.66
C VAL A 65 -22.85 3.95 6.09
N CYS A 66 -21.99 4.64 6.85
CA CYS A 66 -22.25 4.90 8.28
C CYS A 66 -22.55 6.37 8.61
N ASN A 67 -22.64 7.24 7.60
CA ASN A 67 -22.93 8.67 7.74
C ASN A 67 -21.95 9.49 8.60
N LYS A 68 -20.84 8.91 9.06
CA LYS A 68 -19.82 9.62 9.83
C LYS A 68 -19.06 10.63 8.96
N ALA A 69 -18.78 11.79 9.54
CA ALA A 69 -17.87 12.77 8.97
C ALA A 69 -16.41 12.33 9.19
N LEU A 70 -15.69 12.08 8.12
CA LEU A 70 -14.30 11.64 8.14
C LEU A 70 -13.41 12.84 7.83
N HIS A 71 -12.59 13.22 8.81
CA HIS A 71 -11.68 14.36 8.68
C HIS A 71 -10.30 13.88 8.22
N TYR A 72 -9.81 14.53 7.16
CA TYR A 72 -8.52 14.29 6.53
C TYR A 72 -7.72 15.58 6.43
N ALA A 73 -6.40 15.47 6.61
CA ALA A 73 -5.43 16.48 6.25
C ALA A 73 -4.66 16.01 5.02
N ILE A 74 -4.75 16.79 3.95
CA ILE A 74 -4.16 16.52 2.64
C ILE A 74 -2.91 17.39 2.50
N HIS A 75 -1.77 16.73 2.37
CA HIS A 75 -0.47 17.36 2.23
C HIS A 75 -0.16 17.62 0.75
N SER A 76 0.64 18.66 0.50
CA SER A 76 1.19 18.95 -0.82
C SER A 76 2.06 17.80 -1.33
N VAL A 77 2.41 17.83 -2.62
CA VAL A 77 3.28 16.79 -3.21
C VAL A 77 4.65 16.79 -2.54
N GLU A 78 5.25 17.96 -2.39
CA GLU A 78 6.55 18.11 -1.73
C GLU A 78 6.50 17.69 -0.26
N ALA A 79 5.49 18.13 0.50
CA ALA A 79 5.34 17.75 1.90
C ALA A 79 5.22 16.23 2.08
N THR A 80 4.48 15.58 1.18
CA THR A 80 4.35 14.11 1.13
C THR A 80 5.68 13.44 0.83
N ARG A 81 6.42 13.90 -0.18
CA ARG A 81 7.76 13.37 -0.51
C ARG A 81 8.74 13.53 0.64
N ARG A 82 8.74 14.67 1.33
CA ARG A 82 9.57 14.91 2.51
C ARG A 82 9.22 13.96 3.67
N ARG A 83 7.94 13.64 3.87
CA ARG A 83 7.50 12.66 4.87
C ARG A 83 7.94 11.25 4.50
N GLN A 84 7.73 10.83 3.26
CA GLN A 84 8.22 9.56 2.73
C GLN A 84 9.75 9.44 2.90
N ALA A 85 10.53 10.48 2.57
CA ALA A 85 11.97 10.49 2.73
C ALA A 85 12.40 10.30 4.19
N ARG A 86 11.74 10.99 5.14
CA ARG A 86 11.98 10.80 6.58
C ARG A 86 11.65 9.38 7.04
N ARG A 87 10.56 8.80 6.54
CA ARG A 87 10.19 7.40 6.85
C ARG A 87 11.19 6.41 6.26
N ARG A 88 11.68 6.62 5.04
CA ARG A 88 12.76 5.82 4.43
C ARG A 88 14.05 5.93 5.23
N ALA A 89 14.42 7.13 5.69
CA ALA A 89 15.57 7.31 6.56
C ALA A 89 15.43 6.48 7.85
N GLY A 90 14.25 6.49 8.48
CA GLY A 90 13.96 5.61 9.63
C GLY A 90 14.06 4.12 9.28
N ALA A 91 13.59 3.72 8.10
CA ALA A 91 13.69 2.33 7.63
C ALA A 91 15.15 1.90 7.45
N TYR A 92 15.98 2.75 6.83
CA TYR A 92 17.42 2.51 6.68
C TYR A 92 18.14 2.50 8.02
N ALA A 93 17.80 3.39 8.94
CA ALA A 93 18.37 3.39 10.29
C ALA A 93 18.05 2.07 11.03
N GLY A 94 16.80 1.58 10.95
CA GLY A 94 16.42 0.28 11.50
C GLY A 94 17.21 -0.88 10.88
N LEU A 95 17.39 -0.86 9.56
CA LEU A 95 18.21 -1.86 8.85
C LEU A 95 19.67 -1.82 9.30
N VAL A 96 20.27 -0.65 9.46
CA VAL A 96 21.65 -0.51 9.95
C VAL A 96 21.79 -1.08 11.36
N VAL A 97 20.86 -0.76 12.28
CA VAL A 97 20.85 -1.31 13.64
C VAL A 97 20.75 -2.83 13.62
N LEU A 98 19.88 -3.39 12.78
CA LEU A 98 19.72 -4.83 12.59
C LEU A 98 21.04 -5.47 12.13
N LEU A 99 21.66 -4.92 11.08
CA LEU A 99 22.90 -5.46 10.51
C LEU A 99 24.07 -5.37 11.49
N VAL A 100 24.25 -4.25 12.18
CA VAL A 100 25.29 -4.08 13.20
C VAL A 100 25.10 -5.09 14.33
N SER A 101 23.86 -5.28 14.80
CA SER A 101 23.55 -6.26 15.84
C SER A 101 23.87 -7.68 15.38
N LEU A 102 23.48 -8.05 14.15
CA LEU A 102 23.82 -9.37 13.59
C LEU A 102 25.34 -9.59 13.50
N VAL A 103 26.09 -8.59 13.02
CA VAL A 103 27.55 -8.67 12.94
C VAL A 103 28.17 -8.84 14.34
N SER A 104 27.72 -8.07 15.33
CA SER A 104 28.19 -8.21 16.73
C SER A 104 27.89 -9.58 17.36
N LEU A 105 26.88 -10.29 16.86
CA LEU A 105 26.60 -11.66 17.30
C LEU A 105 27.61 -12.67 16.75
N ILE A 106 28.18 -12.40 15.57
CA ILE A 106 29.09 -13.31 14.84
C ILE A 106 30.56 -13.04 15.19
N THR A 107 30.98 -11.77 15.28
CA THR A 107 32.40 -11.39 15.31
C THR A 107 33.03 -11.37 16.69
N LEU A 108 32.24 -11.50 17.75
CA LEU A 108 32.72 -11.32 19.11
C LEU A 108 32.62 -12.64 19.87
N GLU A 109 33.77 -13.19 20.26
CA GLU A 109 33.90 -14.51 20.90
C GLU A 109 33.31 -14.57 22.32
N ASP A 110 33.07 -13.43 22.95
CA ASP A 110 32.63 -13.38 24.34
C ASP A 110 31.14 -13.74 24.48
N SER A 111 30.79 -14.67 25.36
CA SER A 111 29.44 -15.28 25.45
C SER A 111 28.58 -14.74 26.61
N GLY A 112 28.88 -13.54 27.10
CA GLY A 112 28.16 -12.93 28.22
C GLY A 112 26.67 -12.71 27.96
N ALA A 113 25.81 -13.18 28.89
CA ALA A 113 24.35 -13.13 28.78
C ALA A 113 23.80 -11.70 28.54
N ILE A 114 24.41 -10.69 29.17
CA ILE A 114 24.05 -9.27 28.97
C ILE A 114 24.26 -8.85 27.51
N ARG A 115 25.36 -9.28 26.89
CA ARG A 115 25.65 -8.93 25.50
C ARG A 115 24.67 -9.60 24.55
N ILE A 116 24.40 -10.89 24.74
CA ILE A 116 23.40 -11.63 23.95
C ILE A 116 22.03 -10.94 24.02
N ALA A 117 21.62 -10.52 25.23
CA ALA A 117 20.36 -9.79 25.41
C ALA A 117 20.34 -8.44 24.68
N LEU A 118 21.44 -7.66 24.74
CA LEU A 118 21.55 -6.40 24.02
C LEU A 118 21.51 -6.60 22.50
N THR A 119 22.23 -7.60 21.99
CA THR A 119 22.26 -7.90 20.56
C THR A 119 20.91 -8.40 20.04
N ALA A 120 20.24 -9.28 20.78
CA ALA A 120 18.89 -9.74 20.45
C ALA A 120 17.88 -8.57 20.46
N THR A 121 18.00 -7.67 21.43
CA THR A 121 17.18 -6.45 21.50
C THR A 121 17.44 -5.56 20.30
N GLY A 122 18.70 -5.35 19.91
CA GLY A 122 19.07 -4.57 18.72
C GLY A 122 18.51 -5.17 17.43
N ILE A 123 18.53 -6.49 17.27
CA ILE A 123 17.90 -7.21 16.15
C ILE A 123 16.40 -6.92 16.12
N LEU A 124 15.70 -7.12 17.24
CA LEU A 124 14.25 -6.92 17.31
C LEU A 124 13.86 -5.46 17.02
N VAL A 125 14.54 -4.50 17.66
CA VAL A 125 14.28 -3.08 17.47
C VAL A 125 14.59 -2.66 16.04
N GLY A 126 15.73 -3.08 15.49
CA GLY A 126 16.12 -2.80 14.12
C GLY A 126 15.13 -3.34 13.10
N ALA A 127 14.70 -4.61 13.27
CA ALA A 127 13.71 -5.25 12.42
C ALA A 127 12.34 -4.56 12.48
N VAL A 128 11.83 -4.28 13.69
CA VAL A 128 10.53 -3.60 13.87
C VAL A 128 10.58 -2.18 13.31
N LEU A 129 11.62 -1.40 13.63
CA LEU A 129 11.77 -0.03 13.13
C LEU A 129 11.88 0.00 11.60
N GLY A 130 12.70 -0.90 11.04
CA GLY A 130 12.86 -1.07 9.60
C GLY A 130 11.54 -1.39 8.91
N TRP A 131 10.82 -2.39 9.43
CA TRP A 131 9.53 -2.83 8.91
C TRP A 131 8.45 -1.74 8.99
N VAL A 132 8.21 -1.17 10.17
CA VAL A 132 7.17 -0.16 10.39
C VAL A 132 7.45 1.10 9.59
N SER A 133 8.69 1.57 9.57
CA SER A 133 9.06 2.78 8.83
C SER A 133 9.05 2.54 7.33
N GLY A 134 9.44 1.34 6.88
CA GLY A 134 9.38 0.93 5.48
C GLY A 134 7.95 0.86 4.95
N LEU A 135 7.04 0.22 5.70
CA LEU A 135 5.61 0.19 5.37
C LEU A 135 5.03 1.61 5.36
N ALA A 136 5.27 2.40 6.41
CA ALA A 136 4.80 3.77 6.47
C ALA A 136 5.36 4.64 5.33
N ALA A 137 6.58 4.39 4.85
CA ALA A 137 7.15 5.09 3.71
C ALA A 137 6.51 4.69 2.37
N ALA A 138 6.17 3.41 2.21
CA ALA A 138 5.53 2.89 1.02
C ALA A 138 4.07 3.34 0.89
N ASP A 139 3.37 3.40 2.04
CA ASP A 139 1.93 3.64 2.09
C ASP A 139 1.58 5.12 2.32
N ASP A 140 2.54 6.00 2.60
CA ASP A 140 2.28 7.43 2.82
C ASP A 140 1.86 8.11 1.50
N MET A 141 0.55 8.18 1.31
CA MET A 141 -0.11 8.87 0.22
C MET A 141 -0.32 10.37 0.46
N GLY A 142 0.24 10.93 1.53
CA GLY A 142 0.07 12.36 1.83
C GLY A 142 -1.35 12.74 2.25
N VAL A 143 -2.16 11.75 2.63
CA VAL A 143 -3.47 11.94 3.26
C VAL A 143 -3.36 11.35 4.66
N THR A 144 -3.72 12.13 5.67
CA THR A 144 -3.66 11.73 7.08
C THR A 144 -5.00 11.98 7.74
N GLY A 145 -5.35 11.23 8.77
CA GLY A 145 -6.65 11.34 9.43
C GLY A 145 -7.31 9.97 9.59
N HIS A 146 -8.65 9.94 9.54
CA HIS A 146 -9.46 8.75 9.86
C HIS A 146 -9.09 7.54 9.00
N GLY A 147 -8.26 6.64 9.54
CA GLY A 147 -7.91 5.38 8.89
C GLY A 147 -6.96 5.47 7.69
N ALA A 148 -6.37 6.64 7.45
CA ALA A 148 -5.39 6.85 6.37
C ALA A 148 -3.94 6.49 6.76
N ALA A 149 -3.67 6.17 8.04
CA ALA A 149 -2.32 6.07 8.58
C ALA A 149 -1.87 4.66 8.98
N TRP A 150 -2.72 3.63 8.85
CA TRP A 150 -2.35 2.27 9.24
C TRP A 150 -2.91 1.20 8.29
N PRO A 151 -2.05 0.38 7.66
CA PRO A 151 -2.50 -0.79 6.91
C PRO A 151 -2.97 -1.87 7.88
N GLY A 152 -4.28 -2.04 8.00
CA GLY A 152 -4.88 -3.14 8.76
C GLY A 152 -6.14 -2.77 9.53
N ALA A 153 -7.22 -3.48 9.23
CA ALA A 153 -8.45 -3.56 10.02
C ALA A 153 -9.07 -2.22 10.47
N THR A 154 -8.86 -1.13 9.73
CA THR A 154 -9.57 0.14 9.97
C THR A 154 -10.99 0.05 9.44
N LYS A 155 -11.93 0.70 10.14
CA LYS A 155 -13.32 0.81 9.70
C LYS A 155 -13.48 1.70 8.47
N HIS A 156 -12.62 2.70 8.35
CA HIS A 156 -12.53 3.56 7.17
C HIS A 156 -11.11 3.49 6.64
N ALA A 157 -10.95 3.46 5.32
CA ALA A 157 -9.66 3.54 4.66
C ALA A 157 -9.74 4.60 3.55
N VAL A 158 -8.60 5.24 3.28
CA VAL A 158 -8.43 6.08 2.10
C VAL A 158 -7.31 5.51 1.29
N GLU A 159 -7.54 5.34 0.00
CA GLU A 159 -6.59 4.73 -0.92
C GLU A 159 -6.55 5.51 -2.22
N LEU A 160 -5.35 5.74 -2.75
CA LEU A 160 -5.19 6.32 -4.08
C LEU A 160 -5.47 5.26 -5.14
N VAL A 161 -6.26 5.63 -6.14
CA VAL A 161 -6.57 4.75 -7.27
C VAL A 161 -5.56 5.07 -8.38
N GLU A 162 -4.83 4.04 -8.82
CA GLU A 162 -4.08 4.18 -10.08
C GLU A 162 -5.11 4.33 -11.20
N PRO A 163 -5.12 5.45 -11.94
CA PRO A 163 -6.09 5.63 -13.02
C PRO A 163 -5.94 4.46 -14.01
N ARG A 164 -7.07 3.90 -14.44
CA ARG A 164 -7.10 2.81 -15.42
C ARG A 164 -6.27 3.25 -16.63
N PRO A 165 -5.22 2.51 -17.02
CA PRO A 165 -4.52 2.81 -18.27
C PRO A 165 -5.53 2.68 -19.42
N GLU A 166 -5.77 3.77 -20.15
CA GLU A 166 -6.75 3.84 -21.25
C GLU A 166 -6.48 2.78 -22.34
N GLU A 167 -5.22 2.35 -22.44
CA GLU A 167 -4.72 1.37 -23.40
C GLU A 167 -5.11 -0.09 -23.10
N LEU A 168 -5.69 -0.41 -21.92
CA LEU A 168 -5.98 -1.79 -21.52
C LEU A 168 -7.43 -2.17 -21.86
N PRO A 169 -7.67 -2.98 -22.91
CA PRO A 169 -9.00 -3.42 -23.30
C PRO A 169 -9.63 -4.36 -22.26
N GLU A 170 -10.93 -4.64 -22.39
CA GLU A 170 -11.56 -5.68 -21.57
C GLU A 170 -11.04 -7.07 -22.00
N LEU A 171 -10.68 -7.90 -21.02
CA LEU A 171 -10.27 -9.28 -21.26
C LEU A 171 -11.52 -10.16 -21.40
N VAL A 172 -12.06 -10.21 -22.62
CA VAL A 172 -13.25 -11.02 -22.96
C VAL A 172 -12.87 -12.07 -23.99
N CYS A 173 -13.21 -13.33 -23.71
CA CYS A 173 -13.05 -14.40 -24.69
C CYS A 173 -13.99 -14.16 -25.87
N ALA A 174 -13.44 -14.05 -27.08
CA ALA A 174 -14.23 -13.85 -28.30
C ALA A 174 -15.15 -15.04 -28.65
N LEU A 175 -14.87 -16.24 -28.12
CA LEU A 175 -15.62 -17.46 -28.45
C LEU A 175 -16.82 -17.69 -27.52
N CYS A 176 -16.63 -17.55 -26.21
CA CYS A 176 -17.67 -17.86 -25.21
C CYS A 176 -18.18 -16.63 -24.45
N GLY A 177 -17.60 -15.45 -24.67
CA GLY A 177 -17.96 -14.22 -23.94
C GLY A 177 -17.51 -14.19 -22.47
N HIS A 178 -16.73 -15.19 -22.02
CA HIS A 178 -16.16 -15.21 -20.66
C HIS A 178 -15.32 -13.96 -20.42
N ARG A 179 -15.62 -13.22 -19.35
CA ARG A 179 -14.85 -12.06 -18.91
C ARG A 179 -13.86 -12.51 -17.84
N GLU A 180 -12.58 -12.32 -18.10
CA GLU A 180 -11.55 -12.57 -17.09
C GLU A 180 -11.43 -11.35 -16.18
N GLU A 181 -11.86 -11.51 -14.93
CA GLU A 181 -11.73 -10.47 -13.94
C GLU A 181 -10.30 -10.40 -13.39
N PHE A 182 -9.86 -9.18 -13.12
CA PHE A 182 -8.63 -8.92 -12.40
C PHE A 182 -8.79 -7.60 -11.65
N PRO A 183 -8.04 -7.41 -10.55
CA PRO A 183 -8.14 -6.19 -9.76
C PRO A 183 -7.67 -4.98 -10.58
N TRP A 184 -8.61 -4.07 -10.85
CA TRP A 184 -8.40 -2.80 -11.57
C TRP A 184 -7.75 -1.70 -10.71
N GLY A 185 -7.28 -2.03 -9.51
CA GLY A 185 -6.67 -1.09 -8.60
C GLY A 185 -5.49 -1.71 -7.89
N SER A 186 -4.42 -0.93 -7.79
CA SER A 186 -3.32 -1.17 -6.86
C SER A 186 -3.25 -0.01 -5.92
N HIS A 187 -3.57 -0.22 -4.66
CA HIS A 187 -3.56 0.86 -3.68
C HIS A 187 -2.14 1.36 -3.35
N TYR A 188 -1.09 0.63 -3.79
CA TYR A 188 0.27 0.82 -3.29
C TYR A 188 1.38 0.89 -4.35
N ARG A 189 1.17 0.34 -5.55
CA ARG A 189 2.28 0.09 -6.50
C ARG A 189 1.92 0.45 -7.94
N LYS A 190 2.72 1.31 -8.55
CA LYS A 190 2.68 1.62 -9.99
C LYS A 190 2.86 0.34 -10.81
N GLY A 191 2.07 0.18 -11.86
CA GLY A 191 2.18 -0.93 -12.81
C GLY A 191 1.66 -2.27 -12.29
N PHE A 192 1.10 -2.34 -11.08
CA PHE A 192 0.46 -3.55 -10.59
C PHE A 192 -0.78 -3.89 -11.41
N VAL A 193 -1.60 -2.91 -11.81
CA VAL A 193 -2.76 -3.16 -12.69
C VAL A 193 -2.31 -3.81 -14.00
N ARG A 194 -1.23 -3.30 -14.61
CA ARG A 194 -0.64 -3.90 -15.83
C ARG A 194 -0.12 -5.32 -15.61
N LYS A 195 0.48 -5.60 -14.44
CA LYS A 195 0.94 -6.95 -14.08
C LYS A 195 -0.23 -7.93 -13.88
N GLN A 196 -1.29 -7.49 -13.20
CA GLN A 196 -2.50 -8.29 -12.98
C GLN A 196 -3.24 -8.52 -14.29
N TYR A 197 -3.30 -7.50 -15.14
CA TYR A 197 -3.79 -7.59 -16.52
C TYR A 197 -3.03 -8.66 -17.29
N GLN A 198 -1.69 -8.64 -17.30
CA GLN A 198 -0.89 -9.64 -18.01
C GLN A 198 -1.15 -11.05 -17.47
N ALA A 199 -1.20 -11.22 -16.15
CA ALA A 199 -1.50 -12.52 -15.54
C ALA A 199 -2.92 -13.01 -15.91
N ALA A 200 -3.89 -12.10 -15.96
CA ALA A 200 -5.27 -12.41 -16.38
C ALA A 200 -5.35 -12.73 -17.87
N ALA A 201 -4.63 -11.98 -18.72
CA ALA A 201 -4.54 -12.24 -20.15
C ALA A 201 -3.99 -13.65 -20.40
N THR A 202 -2.92 -14.05 -19.69
CA THR A 202 -2.40 -15.42 -19.77
C THR A 202 -3.41 -16.47 -19.29
N ARG A 203 -4.21 -16.19 -18.25
CA ARG A 203 -5.29 -17.12 -17.85
C ARG A 203 -6.39 -17.22 -18.90
N LEU A 204 -6.75 -16.10 -19.53
CA LEU A 204 -7.73 -16.06 -20.61
C LEU A 204 -7.22 -16.78 -21.87
N GLU A 205 -5.94 -16.66 -22.21
CA GLU A 205 -5.32 -17.42 -23.32
C GLU A 205 -5.37 -18.93 -23.07
N ASN A 206 -5.17 -19.35 -21.82
CA ASN A 206 -5.26 -20.75 -21.41
C ASN A 206 -6.70 -21.19 -21.11
N HIS A 207 -7.69 -20.32 -21.28
CA HIS A 207 -9.08 -20.64 -21.04
C HIS A 207 -9.57 -21.63 -22.10
N ALA A 208 -9.77 -22.88 -21.70
CA ALA A 208 -10.35 -23.89 -22.56
C ALA A 208 -11.85 -23.60 -22.77
N CYS A 209 -12.17 -22.97 -23.91
CA CYS A 209 -13.54 -22.78 -24.35
C CYS A 209 -14.18 -24.15 -24.59
N ARG A 210 -14.99 -24.65 -23.65
CA ARG A 210 -15.91 -25.74 -23.96
C ARG A 210 -16.99 -25.13 -24.86
N ARG A 211 -16.94 -25.41 -26.16
CA ARG A 211 -18.07 -25.16 -27.07
C ARG A 211 -19.27 -25.90 -26.47
N ALA A 212 -20.27 -25.15 -26.02
CA ALA A 212 -21.60 -25.69 -25.79
C ALA A 212 -22.25 -26.02 -27.14
#